data_AF-A0AAQ3G2G7-F1
#
_entry.id   AF-A0AAQ3G2G7-F1
#
_cell.length_a   1.000
_cell.length_b   1.000
_cell.length_c   1.000
_cell.angle_alpha   90.00
_cell.angle_beta   90.00
_cell.angle_gamma   90.00
#
_symmetry.space_group_name_H-M   'P 1'
#
loop_
_entity.id
_entity.type
_entity.pdbx_description
1 polymer ?
#
loop_
_entity_poly.entity_id
_entity_poly.type
_entity_poly.pdbx_seq_one_letter_code
_entity_poly.pdbx_strand_id
1 'polypeptide(L)'
;MKDFESVKKLIIQLVKDKAGDFDGGSWEADYKLNWEDELAERLANAFYNMSRAASAKENTDDVMLKAALLNSRTDFMDLANFFRDIFDDLDALLRKPVWPDIPEGFDYQGYHQ
;
A
#
# COMPACT_ATOMS: atom_id res chain seq x y z
N MET A 1 -13.78 -1.90 8.78
CA MET A 1 -13.05 -2.30 7.56
C MET A 1 -12.00 -3.31 7.94
N LYS A 2 -11.77 -4.38 7.17
CA LYS A 2 -10.88 -5.49 7.61
C LYS A 2 -9.86 -5.96 6.56
N ASP A 3 -9.94 -5.44 5.34
CA ASP A 3 -9.14 -5.86 4.18
C ASP A 3 -8.95 -4.69 3.20
N PHE A 4 -7.92 -4.78 2.35
CA PHE A 4 -7.54 -3.83 1.31
C PHE A 4 -8.59 -3.72 0.21
N GLU A 5 -9.34 -4.77 -0.06
CA GLU A 5 -10.45 -4.68 -1.02
C GLU A 5 -11.58 -3.77 -0.52
N SER A 6 -11.84 -3.75 0.79
CA SER A 6 -12.77 -2.82 1.41
C SER A 6 -12.20 -1.39 1.44
N VAL A 7 -10.90 -1.22 1.65
CA VAL A 7 -10.20 0.09 1.55
C VAL A 7 -10.33 0.64 0.14
N LYS A 8 -9.96 -0.15 -0.86
CA LYS A 8 -10.06 0.16 -2.28
C LYS A 8 -11.47 0.58 -2.67
N LYS A 9 -12.49 -0.19 -2.28
CA LYS A 9 -13.90 0.13 -2.54
C LYS A 9 -14.32 1.46 -1.91
N LEU A 10 -13.86 1.74 -0.68
CA LEU A 10 -14.13 3.03 -0.04
C LEU A 10 -13.51 4.18 -0.84
N ILE A 11 -12.25 4.06 -1.26
CA ILE A 11 -11.57 5.10 -2.04
C ILE A 11 -12.31 5.36 -3.35
N ILE A 12 -12.64 4.30 -4.10
CA ILE A 12 -13.42 4.42 -5.35
C ILE A 12 -14.74 5.15 -5.11
N GLN A 13 -15.48 4.76 -4.06
CA GLN A 13 -16.77 5.39 -3.75
C GLN A 13 -16.61 6.86 -3.38
N LEU A 14 -15.63 7.19 -2.54
CA LEU A 14 -15.35 8.56 -2.13
C LEU A 14 -14.97 9.45 -3.32
N VAL A 15 -14.14 8.94 -4.23
CA VAL A 15 -13.78 9.68 -5.45
C VAL A 15 -15.01 9.94 -6.31
N LYS A 16 -15.88 8.94 -6.52
CA LYS A 16 -17.14 9.15 -7.25
C LYS A 16 -18.03 10.19 -6.58
N ASP A 17 -18.19 10.10 -5.26
CA ASP A 17 -19.07 11.00 -4.50
C ASP A 17 -18.56 12.44 -4.47
N LYS A 18 -17.24 12.64 -4.48
CA LYS A 18 -16.60 13.96 -4.31
C LYS A 18 -16.11 14.59 -5.60
N ALA A 19 -15.73 13.79 -6.58
CA ALA A 19 -15.16 14.24 -7.86
C ALA A 19 -16.03 13.87 -9.08
N GLY A 20 -17.13 13.14 -8.89
CA GLY A 20 -18.16 12.87 -9.90
C GLY A 20 -17.98 11.55 -10.65
N ASP A 21 -16.75 11.17 -11.00
CA ASP A 21 -16.44 9.88 -11.64
C ASP A 21 -15.10 9.32 -11.15
N PHE A 22 -14.85 8.05 -11.43
CA PHE A 22 -13.62 7.34 -11.09
C PHE A 22 -13.02 6.69 -12.34
N ASP A 23 -11.86 7.20 -12.76
CA ASP A 23 -10.98 6.56 -13.72
C ASP A 23 -9.73 6.04 -13.01
N GLY A 24 -9.64 4.72 -12.84
CA GLY A 24 -8.52 4.09 -12.14
C GLY A 24 -7.16 4.24 -12.83
N GLY A 25 -7.10 4.67 -14.09
CA GLY A 25 -5.83 4.99 -14.76
C GLY A 25 -5.25 6.37 -14.42
N SER A 26 -6.02 7.21 -13.74
CA SER A 26 -5.63 8.56 -13.33
C SER A 26 -5.08 8.64 -11.90
N TRP A 27 -4.90 7.49 -11.25
CA TRP A 27 -4.45 7.35 -9.85
C TRP A 27 -3.20 6.46 -9.80
N GLU A 28 -2.41 6.59 -8.73
CA GLU A 28 -1.11 5.94 -8.60
C GLU A 28 -1.25 4.44 -8.31
N ALA A 29 -2.19 4.06 -7.44
CA ALA A 29 -2.42 2.64 -7.16
C ALA A 29 -3.13 1.95 -8.34
N ASP A 30 -2.81 0.68 -8.62
CA ASP A 30 -3.50 -0.04 -9.69
C ASP A 30 -4.86 -0.58 -9.22
N TYR A 31 -5.91 0.18 -9.51
CA TYR A 31 -7.28 -0.23 -9.15
C TYR A 31 -7.84 -1.37 -10.00
N LYS A 32 -7.11 -1.89 -11.00
CA LYS A 32 -7.52 -3.07 -11.78
C LYS A 32 -7.12 -4.37 -11.09
N LEU A 33 -6.12 -4.34 -10.20
CA LEU A 33 -5.63 -5.51 -9.46
C LEU A 33 -6.43 -5.75 -8.18
N ASN A 34 -6.39 -6.99 -7.67
CA ASN A 34 -6.84 -7.29 -6.32
C ASN A 34 -5.72 -6.92 -5.34
N TRP A 35 -5.97 -5.94 -4.46
CA TRP A 35 -4.95 -5.38 -3.57
C TRP A 35 -4.57 -6.34 -2.43
N GLU A 36 -5.47 -7.26 -2.05
CA GLU A 36 -5.12 -8.33 -1.11
C GLU A 36 -4.15 -9.32 -1.75
N ASP A 37 -4.42 -9.76 -2.97
CA ASP A 37 -3.56 -10.70 -3.69
C ASP A 37 -2.19 -10.06 -3.98
N GLU A 38 -2.19 -8.78 -4.39
CA GLU A 38 -0.99 -8.01 -4.67
C GLU A 38 -0.11 -7.83 -3.42
N LEU A 39 -0.70 -7.46 -2.27
CA LEU A 39 0.05 -7.35 -1.03
C LEU A 39 0.58 -8.72 -0.57
N ALA A 40 -0.23 -9.76 -0.67
CA ALA A 40 0.16 -11.12 -0.30
C ALA A 40 1.35 -11.61 -1.14
N GLU A 41 1.33 -11.35 -2.45
CA GLU A 41 2.44 -11.69 -3.36
C GLU A 41 3.72 -10.94 -3.00
N ARG A 42 3.65 -9.61 -2.81
CA ARG A 42 4.80 -8.79 -2.44
C ARG A 42 5.41 -9.24 -1.10
N LEU A 43 4.58 -9.57 -0.10
CA LEU A 43 5.02 -10.13 1.18
C LEU A 43 5.67 -11.51 1.01
N ALA A 44 5.06 -12.38 0.22
CA ALA A 44 5.59 -13.73 -0.03
C ALA A 44 6.98 -13.67 -0.68
N ASN A 45 7.19 -12.77 -1.65
CA ASN A 45 8.48 -12.57 -2.29
C ASN A 45 9.55 -12.08 -1.30
N ALA A 46 9.22 -11.07 -0.49
CA ALA A 46 10.13 -10.55 0.53
C ALA A 46 10.54 -11.63 1.54
N PHE A 47 9.59 -12.40 2.05
CA PHE A 47 9.87 -13.49 2.99
C PHE A 47 10.62 -14.65 2.34
N TYR A 48 10.33 -14.97 1.08
CA TYR A 48 11.07 -15.97 0.34
C TYR A 48 12.54 -15.60 0.22
N ASN A 49 12.86 -14.37 -0.22
CA ASN A 49 14.26 -13.94 -0.33
C ASN A 49 14.95 -13.81 1.03
N MET A 50 14.24 -13.38 2.09
CA MET A 50 14.80 -13.36 3.43
C MET A 50 15.07 -14.76 3.99
N SER A 51 14.24 -15.75 3.65
CA SER A 51 14.47 -17.15 4.01
C SER A 51 15.73 -17.70 3.33
N ARG A 52 15.97 -17.31 2.07
CA ARG A 52 17.19 -17.64 1.33
C ARG A 52 18.42 -16.97 1.96
N ALA A 53 18.31 -15.73 2.40
CA ALA A 53 19.39 -15.04 3.11
C ALA A 53 19.74 -15.73 4.43
N ALA A 54 18.73 -16.15 5.21
CA ALA A 54 18.94 -16.89 6.46
C ALA A 54 19.68 -18.21 6.21
N SER A 55 19.22 -18.99 5.23
CA SER A 55 19.86 -20.26 4.86
C SER A 55 21.29 -20.06 4.33
N ALA A 56 21.53 -19.03 3.51
CA ALA A 56 22.88 -18.72 3.01
C ALA A 56 23.84 -18.34 4.13
N LYS A 57 23.37 -17.56 5.12
CA LYS A 57 24.13 -17.21 6.32
C LYS A 57 24.53 -18.44 7.12
N GLU A 58 23.60 -19.39 7.35
CA GLU A 58 23.89 -20.64 8.07
C GLU A 58 24.94 -21.50 7.35
N ASN A 59 24.94 -21.47 6.02
CA ASN A 59 25.88 -22.23 5.19
C ASN A 59 27.18 -21.49 4.85
N THR A 60 27.38 -20.27 5.36
CA THR A 60 28.54 -19.41 5.03
C THR A 60 28.72 -19.19 3.51
N ASP A 61 27.61 -19.13 2.78
CA ASP A 61 27.59 -18.84 1.34
C ASP A 61 27.38 -17.33 1.11
N ASP A 62 28.48 -16.58 1.10
CA ASP A 62 28.45 -15.12 0.98
C ASP A 62 27.90 -14.63 -0.37
N VAL A 63 28.06 -15.41 -1.43
CA VAL A 63 27.55 -15.06 -2.76
C VAL A 63 26.02 -15.15 -2.76
N MET A 64 25.48 -16.27 -2.27
CA MET A 64 24.04 -16.45 -2.14
C MET A 64 23.44 -15.48 -1.13
N LEU A 65 24.13 -15.19 -0.02
CA LEU A 65 23.70 -14.22 0.97
C LEU A 65 23.57 -12.84 0.35
N LYS A 66 24.59 -12.37 -0.38
CA LYS A 66 24.54 -11.07 -1.07
C LYS A 66 23.41 -11.03 -2.09
N ALA A 67 23.23 -12.08 -2.89
CA ALA A 67 22.16 -12.14 -3.89
C ALA A 67 20.77 -12.09 -3.24
N ALA A 68 20.54 -12.87 -2.18
CA ALA A 68 19.28 -12.86 -1.44
C ALA A 68 18.99 -11.49 -0.83
N LEU A 69 19.98 -10.86 -0.18
CA LEU A 69 19.83 -9.51 0.38
C LEU A 69 19.53 -8.46 -0.68
N LEU A 70 20.17 -8.55 -1.85
CA LEU A 70 19.89 -7.65 -2.97
C LEU A 70 18.44 -7.78 -3.44
N ASN A 71 17.90 -9.00 -3.52
CA ASN A 71 16.50 -9.20 -3.91
C ASN A 71 15.53 -8.77 -2.81
N SER A 72 15.78 -9.14 -1.55
CA SER A 72 14.94 -8.70 -0.42
C SER A 72 14.83 -7.18 -0.34
N ARG A 73 15.92 -6.44 -0.58
CA ARG A 73 15.85 -4.97 -0.60
C ARG A 73 14.89 -4.43 -1.67
N THR A 74 14.83 -5.10 -2.82
CA THR A 74 13.90 -4.74 -3.91
C THR A 74 12.48 -5.07 -3.49
N ASP A 75 12.23 -6.28 -2.98
CA ASP A 75 10.89 -6.68 -2.54
C ASP A 75 10.32 -5.75 -1.44
N PHE A 76 11.17 -5.32 -0.50
CA PHE A 76 10.77 -4.34 0.53
C PHE A 76 10.53 -2.95 -0.04
N MET A 77 11.26 -2.54 -1.08
CA MET A 77 10.97 -1.30 -1.80
C MET A 77 9.62 -1.41 -2.52
N ASP A 78 9.31 -2.54 -3.12
CA ASP A 78 8.03 -2.77 -3.79
C ASP A 78 6.88 -2.76 -2.76
N LEU A 79 7.06 -3.34 -1.57
CA LEU A 79 6.09 -3.18 -0.47
C LEU A 79 5.92 -1.71 -0.06
N ALA A 80 7.01 -0.94 0.05
CA ALA A 80 6.93 0.48 0.38
C ALA A 80 6.18 1.26 -0.71
N ASN A 81 6.40 0.94 -1.98
CA ASN A 81 5.72 1.55 -3.11
C ASN A 81 4.21 1.24 -3.09
N PHE A 82 3.80 0.01 -2.78
CA PHE A 82 2.36 -0.33 -2.63
C PHE A 82 1.64 0.63 -1.67
N PHE A 83 2.23 0.87 -0.49
CA PHE A 83 1.65 1.80 0.48
C PHE A 83 1.80 3.26 0.07
N ARG A 84 2.88 3.61 -0.64
CA ARG A 84 3.10 4.95 -1.17
C ARG A 84 2.03 5.33 -2.17
N ASP A 85 1.72 4.45 -3.11
CA ASP A 85 0.73 4.69 -4.16
C ASP A 85 -0.66 4.96 -3.55
N ILE A 86 -1.06 4.16 -2.55
CA ILE A 86 -2.30 4.38 -1.79
C ILE A 86 -2.28 5.72 -1.04
N PHE A 87 -1.14 6.08 -0.43
CA PHE A 87 -0.99 7.36 0.27
C PHE A 87 -1.12 8.54 -0.70
N ASP A 88 -0.46 8.48 -1.86
CA ASP A 88 -0.45 9.56 -2.85
C ASP A 88 -1.86 9.78 -3.43
N ASP A 89 -2.64 8.70 -3.62
CA ASP A 89 -4.05 8.80 -4.00
C ASP A 89 -4.91 9.49 -2.92
N LEU A 90 -4.74 9.13 -1.65
CA LEU A 90 -5.47 9.77 -0.56
C LEU A 90 -5.12 11.26 -0.43
N ASP A 91 -3.84 11.60 -0.54
CA ASP A 91 -3.35 12.98 -0.51
C ASP A 91 -3.88 13.79 -1.71
N ALA A 92 -3.88 13.23 -2.91
CA ALA A 92 -4.47 13.84 -4.10
C ALA A 92 -5.98 14.08 -3.95
N LEU A 93 -6.71 13.14 -3.33
CA LEU A 93 -8.13 13.29 -3.02
C LEU A 93 -8.36 14.43 -2.00
N LEU A 94 -7.56 14.48 -0.93
CA LEU A 94 -7.68 15.49 0.14
C LEU A 94 -7.35 16.91 -0.33
N ARG A 95 -6.51 17.06 -1.36
CA ARG A 95 -6.21 18.37 -1.97
C ARG A 95 -7.36 18.96 -2.80
N LYS A 96 -8.42 18.20 -3.09
CA LYS A 96 -9.59 18.72 -3.81
C LYS A 96 -10.33 19.76 -2.94
N PRO A 97 -10.81 20.88 -3.49
CA PRO A 97 -11.47 21.95 -2.74
C PRO A 97 -12.93 21.61 -2.34
N VAL A 98 -13.22 20.32 -2.11
CA VAL A 98 -14.56 19.78 -1.81
C VAL A 98 -14.70 19.38 -0.34
N TRP A 99 -13.59 19.41 0.39
CA TRP A 99 -13.53 19.03 1.80
C TRP A 99 -13.77 20.25 2.69
N PRO A 100 -14.53 20.10 3.78
CA PRO A 100 -14.67 21.16 4.77
C PRO A 100 -13.36 21.33 5.55
N ASP A 101 -13.15 22.52 6.10
CA ASP A 101 -12.12 22.72 7.12
C ASP A 101 -12.43 21.88 8.36
N ILE A 102 -11.39 21.40 9.05
CA ILE A 102 -11.54 20.71 10.32
C ILE A 102 -11.79 21.78 11.41
N PRO A 103 -12.93 21.75 12.12
CA PRO A 103 -13.24 22.75 13.14
C PRO A 103 -12.25 22.71 14.31
N GLU A 104 -12.03 23.85 14.95
CA GLU A 104 -11.28 23.92 16.20
C GLU A 104 -11.99 23.10 17.29
N GLY A 105 -11.21 22.29 18.03
CA GLY A 105 -11.75 21.39 19.06
C GLY A 105 -12.44 20.14 18.51
N PHE A 106 -12.33 19.83 17.22
CA PHE A 106 -12.79 18.56 16.67
C PHE A 106 -12.06 17.38 17.33
N ASP A 107 -12.79 16.56 18.09
CA ASP A 107 -12.29 15.35 18.71
C ASP A 107 -12.59 14.13 17.84
N TYR A 108 -11.58 13.69 17.10
CA TYR A 108 -11.65 12.48 16.29
C TYR A 108 -11.96 11.22 17.13
N GLN A 109 -11.53 11.17 18.40
CA GLN A 109 -11.71 9.99 19.26
C GLN A 109 -13.15 9.87 19.80
N GLY A 110 -13.91 10.97 19.86
CA GLY A 110 -15.33 10.96 20.24
C GLY A 110 -16.26 10.28 19.22
N TYR A 111 -15.76 9.96 18.03
CA TYR A 111 -16.49 9.30 16.95
C TYR A 111 -16.42 7.77 17.08
N HIS A 112 -17.01 7.20 18.14
CA HIS A 112 -17.20 5.75 18.25
C HIS A 112 -18.51 5.32 17.57
N GLN A 113 -18.41 4.45 16.56
CA GLN A 113 -19.51 3.59 16.09
C GLN A 113 -19.39 2.22 16.74
#